data_AF-K9RP76-F1
#
_entry.id   AF-K9RP76-F1
#
_cell.length_a   1.000
_cell.length_b   1.000
_cell.length_c   1.000
_cell.angle_alpha   90.00
_cell.angle_beta   90.00
_cell.angle_gamma   90.00
#
_symmetry.space_group_name_H-M   'P 1'
#
loop_
_entity.id
_entity.type
_entity.pdbx_description
1 polymer ?
#
loop_
_entity_poly.entity_id
_entity_poly.type
_entity_poly.pdbx_seq_one_letter_code
_entity_poly.pdbx_strand_id
1 'polypeptide(L)'
;MSQNLTKAEQQRLAAVNIQVARQLGQALKNPEVLADIPNGAVVFPITTDAWINEQNEKLAAIAVSEGKPVHWIKIEDFTKTQSLNTTEILTA
;
A
#
# COMPACT_ATOMS: atom_id res chain seq x y z
N MET A 1 -1.31 11.75 -18.45
CA MET A 1 -2.72 12.00 -18.82
C MET A 1 -3.44 12.51 -17.59
N SER A 2 -4.12 13.66 -17.68
CA SER A 2 -5.05 14.07 -16.62
C SER A 2 -6.25 13.13 -16.68
N GLN A 3 -6.39 12.23 -15.70
CA GLN A 3 -7.61 11.46 -15.58
C GLN A 3 -8.73 12.47 -15.29
N ASN A 4 -9.76 12.52 -16.13
CA ASN A 4 -10.96 13.35 -15.91
C ASN A 4 -11.80 12.74 -14.79
N LEU A 5 -11.24 12.70 -13.58
CA LEU A 5 -11.88 12.19 -12.38
C LEU A 5 -12.81 13.26 -11.83
N THR A 6 -14.00 12.85 -11.43
CA THR A 6 -14.89 13.66 -10.60
C THR A 6 -14.24 13.95 -9.25
N LYS A 7 -14.71 15.00 -8.57
CA LYS A 7 -14.23 15.34 -7.22
C LYS A 7 -14.40 14.17 -6.22
N ALA A 8 -15.48 13.39 -6.37
CA ALA A 8 -15.72 12.22 -5.53
C ALA A 8 -14.69 11.10 -5.79
N GLU A 9 -14.35 10.84 -7.04
CA GLU A 9 -13.32 9.86 -7.42
C GLU A 9 -11.92 10.27 -6.96
N GLN A 10 -11.58 11.56 -7.07
CA GLN A 10 -10.35 12.11 -6.52
C GLN A 10 -10.27 11.92 -4.99
N GLN A 11 -11.38 12.18 -4.29
CA GLN A 11 -11.46 11.97 -2.83
C GLN A 11 -11.32 10.50 -2.46
N ARG A 12 -11.90 9.57 -3.23
CA ARG A 12 -11.76 8.12 -3.00
C ARG A 12 -10.30 7.67 -3.17
N LEU A 13 -9.63 8.10 -4.23
CA LEU A 13 -8.20 7.79 -4.43
C LEU A 13 -7.33 8.41 -3.32
N ALA A 14 -7.59 9.67 -2.96
CA ALA A 14 -6.86 10.34 -1.89
C ALA A 14 -7.01 9.62 -0.54
N ALA A 15 -8.23 9.17 -0.21
CA ALA A 15 -8.49 8.43 1.03
C ALA A 15 -7.68 7.12 1.10
N VAL A 16 -7.64 6.37 -0.01
CA VAL A 16 -6.86 5.13 -0.09
C VAL A 16 -5.35 5.42 -0.01
N ASN A 17 -4.86 6.45 -0.70
CA ASN A 17 -3.45 6.84 -0.62
C ASN A 17 -3.04 7.25 0.81
N ILE A 18 -3.91 8.00 1.52
CA ILE A 18 -3.67 8.37 2.92
C ILE A 18 -3.65 7.12 3.82
N GLN A 19 -4.55 6.17 3.58
CA GLN A 19 -4.58 4.92 4.34
C GLN A 19 -3.30 4.11 4.14
N VAL A 20 -2.82 3.99 2.90
CA VAL A 20 -1.56 3.32 2.58
C VAL A 20 -0.38 4.04 3.21
N ALA A 21 -0.30 5.36 3.11
CA ALA A 21 0.78 6.14 3.73
C ALA A 21 0.82 5.94 5.25
N ARG A 22 -0.36 5.87 5.90
CA ARG A 22 -0.46 5.58 7.34
C ARG A 22 0.04 4.16 7.66
N GLN A 23 -0.27 3.17 6.83
CA GLN A 23 0.17 1.78 7.04
C GLN A 23 1.67 1.60 6.77
N LEU A 24 2.20 2.20 5.71
CA LEU A 24 3.65 2.26 5.47
C LEU A 24 4.39 2.96 6.63
N GLY A 25 3.80 4.03 7.18
CA GLY A 25 4.34 4.67 8.38
C GLY A 25 4.35 3.75 9.61
N GLN A 26 3.41 2.81 9.71
CA GLN A 26 3.44 1.77 10.75
C GLN A 26 4.46 0.67 10.42
N ALA A 27 4.63 0.32 9.14
CA ALA A 27 5.63 -0.62 8.67
C ALA A 27 7.07 -0.18 8.97
N LEU A 28 7.32 1.13 9.10
CA LEU A 28 8.60 1.65 9.62
C LEU A 28 8.95 1.10 11.01
N LYS A 29 7.96 0.64 11.79
CA LYS A 29 8.17 0.00 13.09
C LYS A 29 8.43 -1.51 13.00
N ASN A 30 8.13 -2.12 11.85
CA ASN A 30 8.28 -3.56 11.57
C ASN A 30 9.10 -3.72 10.27
N PRO A 31 10.44 -3.60 10.34
CA PRO A 31 11.30 -3.50 9.17
C PRO A 31 11.25 -4.73 8.27
N GLU A 32 10.86 -5.91 8.77
CA GLU A 32 10.63 -7.09 7.92
C GLU A 32 9.60 -6.86 6.82
N VAL A 33 8.57 -6.04 7.07
CA VAL A 33 7.52 -5.73 6.08
C VAL A 33 8.04 -4.82 4.95
N LEU A 34 9.11 -4.07 5.24
CA LEU A 34 9.74 -3.17 4.27
C LEU A 34 10.84 -3.86 3.47
N ALA A 35 11.37 -4.99 3.95
CA ALA A 35 12.47 -5.72 3.30
C ALA A 35 12.08 -6.25 1.91
N ASP A 36 10.79 -6.57 1.72
CA ASP A 36 10.26 -7.08 0.45
C ASP A 36 9.96 -5.96 -0.57
N ILE A 37 10.04 -4.69 -0.16
CA ILE A 37 9.77 -3.54 -1.03
C ILE A 37 11.08 -3.14 -1.75
N PRO A 38 11.14 -3.24 -3.09
CA PRO A 38 12.33 -2.82 -3.83
C PRO A 38 12.63 -1.34 -3.61
N ASN A 39 13.92 -0.99 -3.57
CA ASN A 39 14.32 0.40 -3.40
C ASN A 39 13.78 1.26 -4.57
N GLY A 40 13.18 2.41 -4.23
CA GLY A 40 12.55 3.29 -5.21
C GLY A 40 11.24 2.79 -5.80
N ALA A 41 10.64 1.73 -5.25
CA ALA A 41 9.37 1.20 -5.75
C ALA A 41 8.20 2.17 -5.53
N VAL A 42 7.32 2.23 -6.52
CA VAL A 42 5.99 2.81 -6.37
C VAL A 42 5.09 1.73 -5.78
N VAL A 43 4.50 2.04 -4.63
CA VAL A 43 3.68 1.09 -3.87
C VAL A 43 2.20 1.34 -4.14
N PHE A 44 1.48 0.28 -4.52
CA PHE A 44 0.03 0.32 -4.72
C PHE A 44 -0.70 -0.64 -3.79
N PRO A 45 -1.82 -0.22 -3.18
CA PRO A 45 -2.65 -1.12 -2.40
C PRO A 45 -3.52 -2.00 -3.28
N ILE A 46 -3.66 -3.25 -2.87
CA ILE A 46 -4.79 -4.10 -3.25
C ILE A 46 -5.92 -3.80 -2.28
N THR A 47 -7.04 -3.32 -2.80
CA THR A 47 -8.24 -2.98 -2.02
C THR A 47 -9.41 -3.90 -2.37
N THR A 48 -10.49 -3.85 -1.59
CA THR A 48 -11.75 -4.54 -1.93
C THR A 48 -12.59 -3.76 -2.95
N ASP A 49 -12.19 -2.53 -3.29
CA ASP A 49 -12.87 -1.67 -4.24
C ASP A 49 -12.30 -1.90 -5.66
N ALA A 50 -13.08 -2.56 -6.51
CA ALA A 50 -12.67 -2.92 -7.86
C ALA A 50 -12.30 -1.71 -8.72
N TRP A 51 -12.98 -0.58 -8.55
CA TRP A 51 -12.69 0.64 -9.31
C TRP A 51 -11.34 1.23 -8.91
N ILE A 52 -11.01 1.21 -7.61
CA ILE A 52 -9.72 1.68 -7.10
C ILE A 52 -8.59 0.78 -7.62
N ASN A 53 -8.79 -0.53 -7.61
CA ASN A 53 -7.82 -1.47 -8.16
C ASN A 53 -7.58 -1.21 -9.66
N GLU A 54 -8.63 -0.96 -10.45
CA GLU A 54 -8.50 -0.60 -11.86
C GLU A 54 -7.70 0.70 -12.07
N GLN A 55 -7.93 1.72 -11.24
CA GLN A 55 -7.14 2.96 -11.33
C GLN A 55 -5.67 2.73 -10.92
N ASN A 56 -5.43 1.93 -9.89
CA ASN A 56 -4.08 1.58 -9.44
C ASN A 56 -3.33 0.78 -10.52
N GLU A 57 -3.99 -0.12 -11.24
CA GLU A 57 -3.40 -0.84 -12.38
C GLU A 57 -2.97 0.11 -13.49
N LYS A 58 -3.81 1.09 -13.84
CA LYS A 58 -3.46 2.12 -14.83
C LYS A 58 -2.25 2.95 -14.40
N LEU A 59 -2.19 3.32 -13.12
CA LEU A 59 -1.06 4.08 -12.56
C LEU A 59 0.22 3.22 -12.46
N ALA A 60 0.08 1.94 -12.12
CA ALA A 60 1.18 0.98 -12.09
C ALA A 60 1.79 0.80 -13.48
N ALA A 61 0.97 0.70 -14.53
CA ALA A 61 1.44 0.61 -15.91
C ALA A 61 2.27 1.85 -16.32
N ILE A 62 1.91 3.05 -15.84
CA ILE A 62 2.69 4.27 -16.06
C ILE A 62 4.01 4.21 -15.28
N ALA A 63 4.00 3.79 -14.03
CA ALA A 63 5.24 3.66 -13.24
C ALA A 63 6.22 2.68 -13.90
N VAL A 64 5.73 1.55 -14.42
CA VAL A 64 6.55 0.58 -15.17
C VAL A 64 7.11 1.19 -16.45
N SER A 65 6.32 1.95 -17.21
CA SER A 65 6.81 2.60 -18.44
C SER A 65 7.85 3.71 -18.17
N GLU A 66 7.81 4.31 -16.97
CA GLU A 66 8.83 5.23 -16.45
C GLU A 66 10.08 4.52 -15.87
N GLY A 67 10.13 3.19 -15.92
CA GLY A 67 11.25 2.38 -15.41
C GLY A 67 11.29 2.27 -13.89
N LYS A 68 10.19 2.61 -13.19
CA LYS A 68 10.11 2.50 -11.73
C LYS A 68 9.64 1.11 -11.33
N PRO A 69 10.25 0.48 -10.32
CA PRO A 69 9.74 -0.77 -9.79
C PRO A 69 8.35 -0.55 -9.19
N VAL A 70 7.46 -1.51 -9.35
CA VAL A 70 6.12 -1.49 -8.77
C VAL A 70 6.01 -2.60 -7.74
N HIS A 71 5.43 -2.28 -6.59
CA HIS A 71 5.18 -3.24 -5.53
C HIS A 71 3.73 -3.16 -5.05
N TRP A 72 3.09 -4.32 -4.91
CA TRP A 72 1.69 -4.44 -4.50
C TRP A 72 1.60 -4.92 -3.07
N ILE A 73 0.83 -4.21 -2.26
CA ILE A 73 0.64 -4.54 -0.84
C ILE A 73 -0.82 -4.84 -0.55
N LYS A 74 -1.10 -5.86 0.27
CA LYS A 74 -2.42 -5.97 0.88
C LYS A 74 -2.41 -5.16 2.15
N ILE A 75 -3.45 -4.37 2.38
CA ILE A 75 -3.57 -3.55 3.60
C ILE A 75 -3.53 -4.43 4.87
N GLU A 76 -3.95 -5.69 4.75
CA GLU A 76 -3.92 -6.71 5.80
C GLU A 76 -2.52 -7.20 6.18
N ASP A 77 -1.51 -7.03 5.31
CA ASP A 77 -0.15 -7.49 5.59
C ASP A 77 0.51 -6.66 6.71
N PHE A 78 0.04 -5.43 6.92
CA PHE A 78 0.55 -4.53 7.98
C PHE A 78 -0.05 -4.80 9.37
N THR A 79 -1.18 -5.49 9.46
CA THR A 79 -1.84 -5.77 10.75
C THR A 79 -1.36 -7.06 11.40
N LYS A 80 -0.82 -8.03 10.63
CA LYS A 80 -0.35 -9.32 11.15
C LYS A 80 0.79 -9.21 12.17
N THR A 81 1.65 -8.21 12.04
CA THR A 81 2.78 -7.99 12.96
C THR A 81 2.38 -7.61 14.38
N GLN A 82 1.14 -7.18 14.64
CA GLN A 82 0.70 -6.94 16.02
C GLN A 82 0.35 -8.23 16.79
N SER A 83 0.15 -9.35 16.09
CA SER A 83 -0.29 -10.60 16.73
C SER A 83 0.87 -11.48 17.22
N LEU A 84 2.11 -11.22 16.76
CA LEU A 84 3.27 -12.05 17.10
C LEU A 84 3.99 -11.61 18.39
N ASN A 85 3.80 -10.37 18.86
CA ASN A 85 4.52 -9.84 20.03
C ASN A 85 3.81 -10.04 21.38
N THR A 86 2.64 -10.68 21.43
CA THR A 86 1.86 -10.81 22.68
C THR A 86 1.92 -12.21 23.30
N THR A 87 2.51 -13.20 22.61
CA THR A 87 2.47 -14.60 23.09
C THR A 87 3.74 -15.05 23.81
N GLU A 88 4.87 -14.35 23.70
CA GLU A 88 6.14 -14.80 24.32
C GLU A 88 6.47 -14.17 25.69
N ILE A 89 5.66 -13.24 26.23
CA ILE A 89 5.98 -12.56 27.50
C ILE A 89 5.26 -13.17 28.72
N LEU A 90 4.41 -14.19 28.55
CA LEU A 90 3.61 -14.78 29.65
C LEU A 90 4.12 -16.12 30.21
N THR A 91 5.32 -16.55 29.82
CA THR A 91 5.98 -17.73 30.38
C THR A 91 7.46 -17.46 30.61
N ALA A 92 7.79 -16.74 31.68
CA ALA A 92 9.09 -16.74 32.33
C ALA A 92 8.91 -16.54 33.83
#